data_AF-A0A1C4IW49-F1
#
_entry.id   AF-A0A1C4IW49-F1
#
_cell.length_a   1.000
_cell.length_b   1.000
_cell.length_c   1.000
_cell.angle_alpha   90.00
_cell.angle_beta   90.00
_cell.angle_gamma   90.00
#
_symmetry.space_group_name_H-M   'P 1'
#
loop_
_entity.id
_entity.type
_entity.pdbx_description
1 polymer ?
#
loop_
_entity_poly.entity_id
_entity_poly.type
_entity_poly.pdbx_seq_one_letter_code
_entity_poly.pdbx_strand_id
1 'polypeptide(L)'
;MKFDKENRSLTLDGDWSTSANRHNEFDIPRARIPDVALLQIRDFLKEAHEELEGGVSSPAAAILVAPPLDGIRVYGGDGAVRYEILELNGDDHLSLTLSVDYSRVQTAKGIEDRLADYFTRRGVELLGVRFCGPAESVEMCIAVPLDWSAMQCAAFSDALAMLLQRDRVNFTTPAGVYALVSAGFPTLVLGEGESEWLEVKRENYGIGVDSQKYEFACDVASFANSDSGGLLIIGIASEKDSSGNDVLARMVPCRRGSIHPQRYMQILRDRVVPPVEGLRIDVVPVDSGDVMVVYIPPQPEEIKPFIVKGAMIGSKVSGSFFSIPHRRGSDKWAMSPEAVHSMLVAARTVLRGRGAVDPSEV
;
A
#
# COMPACT_ATOMS: atom_id res chain seq x y z
N MET A 1 17.28 11.20 16.47
CA MET A 1 18.68 10.73 16.48
C MET A 1 19.41 11.41 15.33
N LYS A 2 20.54 12.07 15.58
CA LYS A 2 21.47 12.54 14.55
C LYS A 2 22.76 11.75 14.71
N PHE A 3 23.25 11.18 13.62
CA PHE A 3 24.58 10.59 13.60
C PHE A 3 25.56 11.66 13.11
N ASP A 4 26.34 12.21 14.01
CA ASP A 4 27.40 13.14 13.68
C ASP A 4 28.65 12.35 13.30
N LYS A 5 28.94 12.31 11.99
CA LYS A 5 30.11 11.61 11.43
C LYS A 5 31.44 12.27 11.78
N GLU A 6 31.47 13.58 12.05
CA GLU A 6 32.71 14.28 12.40
C GLU A 6 33.06 14.06 13.88
N ASN A 7 32.05 14.07 14.75
CA ASN A 7 32.22 13.88 16.20
C ASN A 7 31.97 12.44 16.68
N ARG A 8 31.74 11.47 15.78
CA ARG A 8 31.43 10.06 16.08
C ARG A 8 30.34 9.88 17.14
N SER A 9 29.32 10.75 17.11
CA SER A 9 28.33 10.83 18.19
C SER A 9 26.91 10.60 17.73
N LEU A 10 26.15 9.87 18.54
CA LEU A 10 24.74 9.54 18.32
C LEU A 10 23.87 10.44 19.19
N THR A 11 23.50 11.62 18.71
CA THR A 11 22.67 12.57 19.48
C THR A 11 21.19 12.25 19.34
N LEU A 12 20.60 11.71 20.40
CA LEU A 12 19.14 11.62 20.55
C LEU A 12 18.59 12.99 20.96
N ASP A 13 18.10 13.80 20.01
CA ASP A 13 17.42 15.07 20.30
C ASP A 13 16.29 14.83 21.32
N GLY A 14 16.40 15.44 22.51
CA GLY A 14 15.44 15.32 23.62
C GLY A 14 16.12 15.09 24.99
N ASP A 15 15.38 15.32 26.06
CA ASP A 15 15.83 15.03 27.43
C ASP A 15 15.45 13.57 27.77
N TRP A 16 16.36 12.64 27.46
CA TRP A 16 16.13 11.20 27.59
C TRP A 16 16.70 10.68 28.91
N SER A 17 15.81 10.40 29.87
CA SER A 17 16.15 9.46 30.95
C SER A 17 16.08 8.04 30.40
N THR A 18 17.15 7.63 29.69
CA THR A 18 17.34 6.24 29.27
C THR A 18 17.53 5.36 30.50
N SER A 19 16.44 4.80 31.02
CA SER A 19 16.51 3.68 31.95
C SER A 19 16.97 2.45 31.18
N ALA A 20 18.29 2.29 31.01
CA ALA A 20 18.87 1.02 30.64
C ALA A 20 18.34 -0.03 31.63
N ASN A 21 17.52 -0.95 31.12
CA ASN A 21 17.04 -2.07 31.90
C ASN A 21 18.21 -3.04 32.16
N ARG A 22 18.03 -4.08 32.98
CA ARG A 22 19.13 -4.97 33.41
C ARG A 22 19.80 -5.77 32.27
N HIS A 23 19.34 -5.61 31.04
CA HIS A 23 19.83 -6.26 29.83
C HIS A 23 20.45 -5.28 28.82
N ASN A 24 20.58 -3.99 29.16
CA ASN A 24 21.21 -2.94 28.34
C ASN A 24 20.49 -2.69 27.00
N GLU A 25 19.16 -2.82 27.02
CA GLU A 25 18.31 -2.59 25.85
C GLU A 25 18.05 -1.08 25.65
N PHE A 26 18.00 -0.63 24.39
CA PHE A 26 17.67 0.75 24.02
C PHE A 26 16.22 0.89 23.54
N ASP A 27 15.32 1.34 24.41
CA ASP A 27 13.90 1.51 24.06
C ASP A 27 13.67 2.76 23.20
N ILE A 28 13.57 2.59 21.88
CA ILE A 28 13.34 3.71 20.94
C ILE A 28 11.90 3.67 20.38
N PRO A 29 11.04 4.68 20.66
CA PRO A 29 9.73 4.82 20.04
C PRO A 29 9.80 4.93 18.52
N ARG A 30 9.06 4.09 17.81
CA ARG A 30 9.05 4.02 16.33
C ARG A 30 8.89 5.37 15.62
N ALA A 31 7.98 6.23 16.12
CA ALA A 31 7.77 7.59 15.59
C ALA A 31 8.96 8.57 15.76
N ARG A 32 10.06 8.15 16.41
CA ARG A 32 11.27 8.94 16.65
C ARG A 32 12.54 8.31 16.04
N ILE A 33 12.41 7.16 15.37
CA ILE A 33 13.49 6.57 14.59
C ILE A 33 13.71 7.45 13.36
N PRO A 34 14.92 8.01 13.15
CA PRO A 34 15.24 8.67 11.90
C PRO A 34 15.51 7.62 10.82
N ASP A 35 15.29 8.00 9.57
CA ASP A 35 15.58 7.16 8.41
C ASP A 35 17.10 7.01 8.22
N VAL A 36 17.67 6.04 8.95
CA VAL A 36 19.10 5.69 8.95
C VAL A 36 19.25 4.33 8.27
N ALA A 37 20.20 4.23 7.34
CA ALA A 37 20.54 2.97 6.68
C ALA A 37 21.12 1.97 7.71
N LEU A 38 20.71 0.71 7.65
CA LEU A 38 21.10 -0.31 8.61
C LEU A 38 22.60 -0.62 8.53
N LEU A 39 23.21 -0.50 7.35
CA LEU A 39 24.67 -0.43 7.18
C LEU A 39 25.34 0.60 8.11
N GLN A 40 24.79 1.81 8.26
CA GLN A 40 25.39 2.84 9.12
C GLN A 40 25.26 2.49 10.60
N ILE A 41 24.17 1.85 10.99
CA ILE A 41 23.96 1.34 12.36
C ILE A 41 24.94 0.19 12.64
N ARG A 42 25.06 -0.77 11.71
CA ARG A 42 26.03 -1.87 11.78
C ARG A 42 27.46 -1.36 11.90
N ASP A 43 27.88 -0.46 11.03
CA ASP A 43 29.25 0.04 10.98
C ASP A 43 29.61 0.79 12.28
N PHE A 44 28.67 1.57 12.83
CA PHE A 44 28.81 2.20 14.15
C PHE A 44 28.91 1.18 15.30
N LEU A 45 28.05 0.15 15.31
CA LEU A 45 28.08 -0.91 16.33
C LEU A 45 29.40 -1.71 16.28
N LYS A 46 29.90 -2.02 15.08
CA LYS A 46 31.21 -2.67 14.89
C LYS A 46 32.36 -1.80 15.41
N GLU A 47 32.45 -0.55 14.96
CA GLU A 47 33.52 0.37 15.39
C GLU A 47 33.53 0.58 16.91
N ALA A 48 32.36 0.73 17.53
CA ALA A 48 32.26 0.90 18.98
C ALA A 48 32.51 -0.39 19.78
N HIS A 49 32.33 -1.58 19.18
CA HIS A 49 32.76 -2.85 19.76
C HIS A 49 34.29 -3.01 19.70
N GLU A 50 34.91 -2.69 18.57
CA GLU A 50 36.37 -2.68 18.40
C GLU A 50 37.05 -1.69 19.36
N GLU A 51 36.48 -0.50 19.58
CA GLU A 51 36.97 0.47 20.59
C GLU A 51 36.93 -0.11 22.03
N LEU A 52 35.91 -0.92 22.37
CA LEU A 52 35.78 -1.56 23.68
C LEU A 52 36.75 -2.72 23.88
N GLU A 53 36.90 -3.60 22.90
CA GLU A 53 37.93 -4.65 22.94
C GLU A 53 39.35 -4.06 23.00
N GLY A 54 39.56 -2.90 22.36
CA GLY A 54 40.78 -2.10 22.44
C GLY A 54 40.99 -1.34 23.76
N GLY A 55 40.02 -1.36 24.68
CA GLY A 55 40.09 -0.68 25.98
C GLY A 55 39.98 0.85 25.92
N VAL A 56 39.40 1.41 24.85
CA VAL A 56 39.26 2.86 24.63
C VAL A 56 37.98 3.36 25.29
N SER A 57 38.10 4.28 26.25
CA SER A 57 36.95 4.94 26.89
C SER A 57 36.46 6.13 26.06
N SER A 58 35.76 5.88 24.95
CA SER A 58 35.06 6.91 24.16
C SER A 58 33.61 7.12 24.62
N PRO A 59 32.93 8.23 24.23
CA PRO A 59 31.50 8.39 24.45
C PRO A 59 30.64 7.33 23.73
N ALA A 60 31.13 6.73 22.65
CA ALA A 60 30.47 5.61 21.97
C ALA A 60 30.64 4.30 22.76
N ALA A 61 31.85 4.00 23.24
CA ALA A 61 32.12 2.90 24.15
C ALA A 61 31.33 3.02 25.47
N ALA A 62 31.10 4.25 25.96
CA ALA A 62 30.30 4.53 27.15
C ALA A 62 28.78 4.23 27.00
N ILE A 63 28.30 4.07 25.76
CA ILE A 63 26.93 3.62 25.45
C ILE A 63 26.86 2.07 25.48
N LEU A 64 27.98 1.37 25.31
CA LEU A 64 28.11 -0.07 25.12
C LEU A 64 28.78 -0.81 26.31
N VAL A 65 28.71 -0.28 27.54
CA VAL A 65 29.48 -0.75 28.73
C VAL A 65 29.02 -2.15 29.27
N ALA A 66 28.34 -2.95 28.46
CA ALA A 66 27.97 -4.32 28.80
C ALA A 66 27.99 -5.25 27.58
N PRO A 67 28.40 -6.52 27.73
CA PRO A 67 28.58 -7.45 26.63
C PRO A 67 27.32 -8.31 26.35
N PRO A 68 27.13 -8.74 25.09
CA PRO A 68 27.23 -7.96 23.86
C PRO A 68 25.97 -7.08 23.69
N LEU A 69 25.97 -6.13 22.74
CA LEU A 69 24.69 -5.63 22.20
C LEU A 69 24.14 -6.67 21.23
N ASP A 70 23.41 -7.65 21.77
CA ASP A 70 22.71 -8.67 20.97
C ASP A 70 21.64 -8.04 20.04
N GLY A 71 21.18 -6.80 20.33
CA GLY A 71 20.39 -6.04 19.37
C GLY A 71 19.88 -4.67 19.85
N ILE A 72 19.22 -3.95 18.94
CA ILE A 72 18.46 -2.72 19.20
C ILE A 72 16.97 -3.08 19.26
N ARG A 73 16.31 -2.79 20.40
CA ARG A 73 14.87 -3.03 20.54
C ARG A 73 14.04 -1.81 20.11
N VAL A 74 13.16 -2.00 19.15
CA VAL A 74 12.26 -0.97 18.64
C VAL A 74 10.85 -1.21 19.20
N TYR A 75 10.56 -0.57 20.32
CA TYR A 75 9.21 -0.58 20.88
C TYR A 75 8.35 0.50 20.21
N GLY A 76 7.41 0.06 19.38
CA GLY A 76 6.52 0.98 18.66
C GLY A 76 5.38 0.28 17.93
N GLY A 77 4.73 -0.65 18.64
CA GLY A 77 3.53 -1.32 18.17
C GLY A 77 2.28 -0.46 18.34
N ASP A 78 1.95 0.35 17.33
CA ASP A 78 0.57 0.83 17.17
C ASP A 78 -0.24 -0.23 16.41
N GLY A 79 -1.26 -0.79 17.04
CA GLY A 79 -2.17 -1.76 16.41
C GLY A 79 -1.68 -3.21 16.48
N ALA A 80 -1.18 -3.75 15.36
CA ALA A 80 -1.09 -5.19 15.11
C ALA A 80 0.23 -5.87 15.51
N VAL A 81 1.31 -5.10 15.57
CA VAL A 81 2.64 -5.54 16.03
C VAL A 81 2.75 -5.23 17.52
N ARG A 82 3.20 -6.17 18.34
CA ARG A 82 3.45 -5.96 19.78
C ARG A 82 4.81 -5.34 20.05
N TYR A 83 5.84 -5.80 19.33
CA TYR A 83 7.20 -5.26 19.38
C TYR A 83 7.99 -5.67 18.13
N GLU A 84 9.06 -4.91 17.86
CA GLU A 84 10.05 -5.17 16.82
C GLU A 84 11.44 -5.12 17.47
N ILE A 85 12.32 -6.05 17.13
CA ILE A 85 13.68 -6.13 17.65
C ILE A 85 14.60 -6.34 16.44
N LEU A 86 15.69 -5.59 16.39
CA LEU A 86 16.60 -5.53 15.26
C LEU A 86 18.01 -5.89 15.75
N GLU A 87 18.39 -7.14 15.52
CA GLU A 87 19.56 -7.81 16.09
C GLU A 87 20.65 -7.94 15.02
N LEU A 88 21.89 -7.57 15.37
CA LEU A 88 23.04 -7.74 14.48
C LEU A 88 23.77 -9.02 14.87
N ASN A 89 23.64 -10.07 14.06
CA ASN A 89 24.24 -11.36 14.36
C ASN A 89 25.71 -11.39 13.92
N GLY A 90 26.50 -12.24 14.57
CA GLY A 90 27.95 -12.35 14.34
C GLY A 90 28.35 -12.76 12.91
N ASP A 91 27.44 -13.35 12.13
CA ASP A 91 27.65 -13.73 10.72
C ASP A 91 27.25 -12.61 9.74
N ASP A 92 27.41 -11.34 10.13
CA ASP A 92 27.16 -10.12 9.34
C ASP A 92 25.73 -9.92 8.77
N HIS A 93 24.77 -10.76 9.13
CA HIS A 93 23.37 -10.57 8.81
C HIS A 93 22.63 -9.85 9.94
N LEU A 94 21.70 -8.98 9.55
CA LEU A 94 20.79 -8.32 10.46
C LEU A 94 19.49 -9.12 10.51
N SER A 95 19.02 -9.48 11.71
CA SER A 95 17.72 -10.12 11.89
C SER A 95 16.69 -9.16 12.50
N LEU A 96 15.50 -9.16 11.92
CA LEU A 96 14.32 -8.51 12.45
C LEU A 96 13.44 -9.57 13.12
N THR A 97 13.34 -9.50 14.44
CA THR A 97 12.42 -10.29 15.24
C THR A 97 11.18 -9.45 15.56
N LEU A 98 10.01 -9.83 15.06
CA LEU A 98 8.75 -9.12 15.34
C LEU A 98 7.70 -10.06 15.93
N SER A 99 6.87 -9.54 16.86
CA SER A 99 5.71 -10.24 17.38
C SER A 99 4.41 -9.61 16.90
N VAL A 100 3.53 -10.41 16.29
CA VAL A 100 2.27 -9.97 15.69
C VAL A 100 1.09 -10.65 16.37
N ASP A 101 0.04 -9.87 16.69
CA ASP A 101 -1.25 -10.41 17.11
C ASP A 101 -1.83 -11.32 16.02
N TYR A 102 -2.04 -12.59 16.35
CA TYR A 102 -2.41 -13.63 15.39
C TYR A 102 -3.51 -14.52 15.96
N SER A 103 -4.71 -14.42 15.40
CA SER A 103 -5.94 -14.95 15.99
C SER A 103 -6.29 -16.40 15.57
N ARG A 104 -5.34 -17.14 14.99
CA ARG A 104 -5.52 -18.54 14.58
C ARG A 104 -4.28 -19.36 14.88
N VAL A 105 -4.49 -20.62 15.26
CA VAL A 105 -3.41 -21.63 15.23
C VAL A 105 -3.18 -22.03 13.77
N GLN A 106 -2.14 -21.48 13.15
CA GLN A 106 -1.48 -22.11 12.00
C GLN A 106 -0.19 -22.78 12.48
N THR A 107 0.32 -23.75 11.73
CA THR A 107 1.65 -24.32 11.99
C THR A 107 2.73 -23.35 11.49
N ALA A 108 3.96 -23.47 11.97
CA ALA A 108 5.10 -22.69 11.44
C ALA A 108 5.17 -22.79 9.92
N LYS A 109 5.09 -24.02 9.39
CA LYS A 109 4.98 -24.30 7.95
C LYS A 109 3.82 -23.58 7.25
N GLY A 110 2.65 -23.46 7.88
CA GLY A 110 1.52 -22.72 7.29
C GLY A 110 1.80 -21.22 7.16
N ILE A 111 2.62 -20.65 8.05
CA ILE A 111 3.10 -19.27 7.98
C ILE A 111 4.22 -19.13 6.95
N GLU A 112 5.17 -20.07 6.90
CA GLU A 112 6.20 -20.17 5.84
C GLU A 112 5.55 -20.22 4.45
N ASP A 113 4.67 -21.19 4.18
CA ASP A 113 3.98 -21.37 2.90
C ASP A 113 3.17 -20.10 2.49
N ARG A 114 2.60 -19.37 3.47
CA ARG A 114 1.81 -18.13 3.26
C ARG A 114 2.69 -16.91 2.94
N LEU A 115 3.92 -16.86 3.44
CA LEU A 115 4.83 -15.72 3.32
C LEU A 115 5.98 -15.97 2.32
N ALA A 116 6.18 -17.19 1.85
CA ALA A 116 7.31 -17.58 1.00
C ALA A 116 7.52 -16.69 -0.24
N ASP A 117 6.46 -16.38 -0.99
CA ASP A 117 6.54 -15.51 -2.17
C ASP A 117 6.87 -14.04 -1.78
N TYR A 118 6.24 -13.54 -0.72
CA TYR A 118 6.51 -12.21 -0.17
C TYR A 118 7.97 -12.06 0.28
N PHE A 119 8.52 -13.09 0.95
CA PHE A 119 9.91 -13.13 1.37
C PHE A 119 10.88 -13.24 0.18
N THR A 120 10.60 -14.15 -0.77
CA THR A 120 11.41 -14.34 -1.98
C THR A 120 11.51 -13.04 -2.80
N ARG A 121 10.40 -12.32 -3.01
CA ARG A 121 10.38 -11.03 -3.73
C ARG A 121 11.12 -9.91 -2.99
N ARG A 122 11.37 -10.04 -1.69
CA ARG A 122 12.03 -9.04 -0.85
C ARG A 122 13.50 -9.34 -0.53
N GLY A 123 14.01 -10.50 -0.92
CA GLY A 123 15.38 -10.91 -0.59
C GLY A 123 15.61 -11.11 0.91
N VAL A 124 14.55 -11.46 1.64
CA VAL A 124 14.57 -11.75 3.08
C VAL A 124 14.42 -13.26 3.30
N GLU A 125 14.97 -13.77 4.40
CA GLU A 125 14.90 -15.18 4.77
C GLU A 125 14.20 -15.35 6.13
N LEU A 126 13.25 -16.28 6.24
CA LEU A 126 12.63 -16.61 7.53
C LEU A 126 13.53 -17.55 8.32
N LEU A 127 14.17 -17.03 9.36
CA LEU A 127 15.08 -17.79 10.22
C LEU A 127 14.32 -18.64 11.25
N GLY A 128 13.13 -18.22 11.67
CA GLY A 128 12.29 -19.01 12.55
C GLY A 128 10.93 -18.40 12.87
N VAL A 129 10.03 -19.27 13.34
CA VAL A 129 8.66 -18.93 13.78
C VAL A 129 8.41 -19.55 15.15
N ARG A 130 7.94 -18.76 16.11
CA ARG A 130 7.59 -19.18 17.47
C ARG A 130 6.20 -18.69 17.81
N PHE A 131 5.36 -19.56 18.37
CA PHE A 131 4.02 -19.19 18.84
C PHE A 131 4.08 -18.82 20.31
N CYS A 132 3.50 -17.67 20.67
CA CYS A 132 3.63 -17.08 21.99
C CYS A 132 2.28 -17.05 22.73
N GLY A 133 2.30 -17.42 24.01
CA GLY A 133 1.09 -17.51 24.85
C GLY A 133 0.10 -18.60 24.39
N PRO A 134 -1.20 -18.49 24.73
CA PRO A 134 -2.24 -19.42 24.30
C PRO A 134 -2.66 -19.22 22.82
N ALA A 135 -1.68 -19.08 21.93
CA ALA A 135 -1.81 -18.84 20.49
C ALA A 135 -2.55 -17.53 20.12
N GLU A 136 -2.19 -16.42 20.78
CA GLU A 136 -2.68 -15.08 20.45
C GLU A 136 -1.66 -14.23 19.69
N SER A 137 -0.38 -14.62 19.67
CA SER A 137 0.62 -13.97 18.84
C SER A 137 1.65 -14.94 18.26
N VAL A 138 2.23 -14.55 17.12
CA VAL A 138 3.37 -15.21 16.51
C VAL A 138 4.58 -14.28 16.57
N GLU A 139 5.72 -14.82 16.97
CA GLU A 139 7.04 -14.22 16.86
C GLU A 139 7.74 -14.80 15.63
N MET A 140 8.28 -13.95 14.77
CA MET A 140 9.04 -14.35 13.58
C MET A 140 10.40 -13.67 13.62
N CYS A 141 11.46 -14.44 13.38
CA CYS A 141 12.82 -13.93 13.19
C CYS A 141 13.19 -14.03 11.71
N ILE A 142 13.62 -12.92 11.12
CA ILE A 142 13.75 -12.75 9.66
C ILE A 142 15.10 -12.08 9.35
N ALA A 143 15.94 -12.68 8.50
CA ALA A 143 17.11 -11.99 7.97
C ALA A 143 16.67 -10.92 6.97
N VAL A 144 17.11 -9.68 7.17
CA VAL A 144 16.79 -8.53 6.30
C VAL A 144 18.03 -8.01 5.58
N PRO A 145 17.90 -7.54 4.32
CA PRO A 145 19.00 -6.91 3.59
C PRO A 145 19.61 -5.72 4.34
N LEU A 146 20.95 -5.67 4.36
CA LEU A 146 21.69 -4.62 5.08
C LEU A 146 21.52 -3.22 4.47
N ASP A 147 21.24 -3.15 3.16
CA ASP A 147 21.00 -1.90 2.45
C ASP A 147 19.64 -1.27 2.77
N TRP A 148 18.77 -1.96 3.53
CA TRP A 148 17.54 -1.37 4.03
C TRP A 148 17.81 -0.23 5.02
N SER A 149 16.82 0.63 5.20
CA SER A 149 16.76 1.57 6.32
C SER A 149 15.86 1.06 7.45
N ALA A 150 16.00 1.65 8.64
CA ALA A 150 15.10 1.35 9.76
C ALA A 150 13.63 1.64 9.43
N MET A 151 13.34 2.62 8.57
CA MET A 151 11.98 2.90 8.08
C MET A 151 11.48 1.78 7.14
N GLN A 152 12.36 1.19 6.33
CA GLN A 152 12.01 0.06 5.46
C GLN A 152 11.78 -1.24 6.25
N CYS A 153 12.54 -1.50 7.32
CA CYS A 153 12.23 -2.59 8.27
C CYS A 153 10.86 -2.38 8.93
N ALA A 154 10.61 -1.19 9.46
CA ALA A 154 9.33 -0.86 10.10
C ALA A 154 8.13 -0.98 9.12
N ALA A 155 8.31 -0.55 7.87
CA ALA A 155 7.33 -0.73 6.79
C ALA A 155 7.07 -2.21 6.48
N PHE A 156 8.12 -3.03 6.47
CA PHE A 156 8.03 -4.47 6.27
C PHE A 156 7.32 -5.17 7.45
N SER A 157 7.58 -4.77 8.70
CA SER A 157 6.87 -5.25 9.89
C SER A 157 5.35 -5.02 9.81
N ASP A 158 4.92 -3.81 9.39
CA ASP A 158 3.50 -3.49 9.23
C ASP A 158 2.86 -4.35 8.13
N ALA A 159 3.51 -4.45 6.98
CA ALA A 159 3.03 -5.27 5.88
C ALA A 159 2.91 -6.75 6.30
N LEU A 160 3.86 -7.28 7.07
CA LEU A 160 3.77 -8.62 7.65
C LEU A 160 2.61 -8.76 8.64
N ALA A 161 2.41 -7.78 9.50
CA ALA A 161 1.29 -7.78 10.43
C ALA A 161 -0.06 -7.81 9.69
N MET A 162 -0.19 -7.02 8.61
CA MET A 162 -1.35 -7.06 7.73
C MET A 162 -1.49 -8.40 6.98
N LEU A 163 -0.40 -9.00 6.50
CA LEU A 163 -0.39 -10.31 5.81
C LEU A 163 -0.72 -11.50 6.72
N LEU A 164 -0.39 -11.39 8.00
CA LEU A 164 -0.77 -12.36 9.02
C LEU A 164 -2.24 -12.17 9.42
N GLN A 165 -2.65 -10.94 9.77
CA GLN A 165 -4.04 -10.60 10.12
C GLN A 165 -5.03 -10.60 8.92
N ARG A 166 -4.54 -10.95 7.72
CA ARG A 166 -5.21 -11.10 6.41
C ARG A 166 -6.57 -11.80 6.39
N ASP A 167 -6.98 -12.54 7.42
CA ASP A 167 -8.39 -12.97 7.55
C ASP A 167 -9.37 -11.79 7.71
N ARG A 168 -8.87 -10.56 7.91
CA ARG A 168 -9.63 -9.28 7.80
C ARG A 168 -9.40 -8.51 6.49
N VAL A 169 -8.41 -8.89 5.66
CA VAL A 169 -7.94 -8.11 4.50
C VAL A 169 -7.72 -9.05 3.31
N ASN A 170 -8.69 -9.14 2.39
CA ASN A 170 -8.55 -10.02 1.23
C ASN A 170 -7.79 -9.32 0.08
N PHE A 171 -6.53 -9.69 -0.12
CA PHE A 171 -5.68 -9.16 -1.20
C PHE A 171 -6.12 -9.57 -2.62
N THR A 172 -7.05 -10.51 -2.78
CA THR A 172 -7.68 -10.78 -4.09
C THR A 172 -8.89 -9.87 -4.36
N THR A 173 -9.02 -8.76 -3.61
CA THR A 173 -10.13 -7.81 -3.75
C THR A 173 -9.64 -6.36 -3.74
N PRO A 174 -10.36 -5.44 -4.40
CA PRO A 174 -10.06 -4.01 -4.39
C PRO A 174 -9.85 -3.41 -2.99
N ALA A 175 -10.67 -3.81 -2.02
CA ALA A 175 -10.62 -3.27 -0.66
C ALA A 175 -9.35 -3.66 0.10
N GLY A 176 -8.87 -4.90 -0.08
CA GLY A 176 -7.67 -5.37 0.60
C GLY A 176 -6.39 -4.76 0.01
N VAL A 177 -6.34 -4.64 -1.32
CA VAL A 177 -5.21 -3.97 -1.99
C VAL A 177 -5.21 -2.46 -1.72
N TYR A 178 -6.37 -1.82 -1.71
CA TYR A 178 -6.52 -0.41 -1.29
C TYR A 178 -5.93 -0.17 0.11
N ALA A 179 -6.31 -0.99 1.09
CA ALA A 179 -5.83 -0.84 2.47
C ALA A 179 -4.29 -0.93 2.56
N LEU A 180 -3.67 -1.84 1.81
CA LEU A 180 -2.22 -2.01 1.75
C LEU A 180 -1.51 -0.86 1.01
N VAL A 181 -2.08 -0.35 -0.09
CA VAL A 181 -1.52 0.79 -0.81
C VAL A 181 -1.61 2.05 0.03
N SER A 182 -2.80 2.38 0.58
CA SER A 182 -3.01 3.56 1.43
C SER A 182 -2.23 3.53 2.75
N ALA A 183 -1.80 2.34 3.22
CA ALA A 183 -0.93 2.20 4.39
C ALA A 183 0.57 2.50 4.10
N GLY A 184 0.95 2.80 2.85
CA GLY A 184 2.33 3.14 2.49
C GLY A 184 3.09 2.06 1.71
N PHE A 185 2.44 0.97 1.28
CA PHE A 185 3.12 -0.19 0.70
C PHE A 185 2.82 -0.48 -0.79
N PRO A 186 2.75 0.52 -1.70
CA PRO A 186 2.40 0.29 -3.11
C PRO A 186 3.39 -0.61 -3.88
N THR A 187 4.59 -0.85 -3.34
CA THR A 187 5.54 -1.81 -3.95
C THR A 187 5.10 -3.27 -3.82
N LEU A 188 4.10 -3.60 -3.00
CA LEU A 188 3.61 -4.98 -2.80
C LEU A 188 2.57 -5.44 -3.82
N VAL A 189 2.08 -4.56 -4.69
CA VAL A 189 1.26 -4.95 -5.85
C VAL A 189 2.10 -5.26 -7.10
N LEU A 190 3.43 -5.12 -7.02
CA LEU A 190 4.32 -5.44 -8.13
C LEU A 190 4.39 -6.96 -8.34
N GLY A 191 4.28 -7.38 -9.59
CA GLY A 191 4.12 -8.78 -10.01
C GLY A 191 2.67 -9.25 -10.10
N GLU A 192 1.68 -8.45 -9.65
CA GLU A 192 0.26 -8.76 -9.88
C GLU A 192 -0.14 -8.40 -11.32
N GLY A 193 -1.11 -9.13 -11.87
CA GLY A 193 -1.70 -8.85 -13.18
C GLY A 193 -2.79 -7.78 -13.11
N GLU A 194 -2.91 -6.95 -14.13
CA GLU A 194 -4.11 -6.14 -14.35
C GLU A 194 -5.33 -7.05 -14.58
N SER A 195 -6.51 -6.61 -14.13
CA SER A 195 -7.70 -7.46 -14.05
C SER A 195 -9.00 -6.66 -14.23
N GLU A 196 -10.14 -7.34 -14.06
CA GLU A 196 -11.45 -6.68 -14.05
C GLU A 196 -11.62 -5.67 -12.90
N TRP A 197 -10.80 -5.77 -11.85
CA TRP A 197 -10.90 -4.93 -10.66
C TRP A 197 -9.62 -4.16 -10.33
N LEU A 198 -8.51 -4.41 -11.04
CA LEU A 198 -7.23 -3.70 -10.86
C LEU A 198 -6.74 -3.13 -12.20
N GLU A 199 -6.48 -1.83 -12.25
CA GLU A 199 -5.82 -1.16 -13.38
C GLU A 199 -4.73 -0.22 -12.85
N VAL A 200 -3.64 -0.07 -13.60
CA VAL A 200 -2.58 0.90 -13.28
C VAL A 200 -2.36 1.93 -14.36
N LYS A 201 -1.87 3.11 -13.96
CA LYS A 201 -1.42 4.17 -14.86
C LYS A 201 -0.03 4.61 -14.45
N ARG A 202 0.89 4.63 -15.42
CA ARG A 202 2.25 5.14 -15.23
C ARG A 202 2.26 6.62 -14.85
N GLU A 203 1.41 7.41 -15.48
CA GLU A 203 1.35 8.87 -15.33
C GLU A 203 -0.04 9.30 -14.89
N ASN A 204 -0.13 10.45 -14.22
CA ASN A 204 -1.43 10.99 -13.82
C ASN A 204 -2.22 11.54 -15.01
N TYR A 205 -3.55 11.46 -14.93
CA TYR A 205 -4.41 12.13 -15.89
C TYR A 205 -4.11 13.63 -15.82
N GLY A 206 -3.72 14.23 -16.94
CA GLY A 206 -3.54 15.67 -17.03
C GLY A 206 -4.87 16.38 -16.91
N ILE A 207 -5.31 16.65 -15.67
CA ILE A 207 -6.60 17.27 -15.31
C ILE A 207 -6.82 18.70 -15.88
N GLY A 208 -5.86 19.25 -16.63
CA GLY A 208 -6.06 20.43 -17.48
C GLY A 208 -6.67 20.12 -18.86
N VAL A 209 -6.57 18.88 -19.33
CA VAL A 209 -6.99 18.42 -20.67
C VAL A 209 -8.32 17.67 -20.56
N ASP A 210 -9.31 18.10 -21.35
CA ASP A 210 -10.68 17.61 -21.18
C ASP A 210 -10.87 16.13 -21.55
N SER A 211 -10.10 15.64 -22.53
CA SER A 211 -10.05 14.21 -22.90
C SER A 211 -9.56 13.33 -21.76
N GLN A 212 -8.55 13.77 -21.00
CA GLN A 212 -8.03 13.02 -19.85
C GLN A 212 -8.95 13.08 -18.63
N LYS A 213 -9.71 14.18 -18.45
CA LYS A 213 -10.81 14.21 -17.48
C LYS A 213 -11.93 13.22 -17.84
N TYR A 214 -12.23 13.10 -19.12
CA TYR A 214 -13.23 12.16 -19.63
C TYR A 214 -12.76 10.71 -19.48
N GLU A 215 -11.50 10.41 -19.83
CA GLU A 215 -10.88 9.09 -19.65
C GLU A 215 -10.92 8.65 -18.18
N PHE A 216 -10.50 9.52 -17.25
CA PHE A 216 -10.57 9.25 -15.82
C PHE A 216 -12.00 8.95 -15.33
N ALA A 217 -13.00 9.71 -15.81
CA ALA A 217 -14.40 9.47 -15.49
C ALA A 217 -14.91 8.13 -16.08
N CYS A 218 -14.46 7.76 -17.28
CA CYS A 218 -14.75 6.46 -17.88
C CYS A 218 -14.15 5.30 -17.10
N ASP A 219 -12.90 5.44 -16.64
CA ASP A 219 -12.21 4.40 -15.88
C ASP A 219 -12.91 4.14 -14.54
N VAL A 220 -13.25 5.20 -13.80
CA VAL A 220 -14.00 5.10 -12.54
C VAL A 220 -15.42 4.56 -12.76
N ALA A 221 -16.15 5.04 -13.76
CA ALA A 221 -17.50 4.54 -14.05
C ALA A 221 -17.49 3.07 -14.51
N SER A 222 -16.45 2.62 -15.22
CA SER A 222 -16.31 1.21 -15.64
C SER A 222 -16.17 0.25 -14.46
N PHE A 223 -15.51 0.68 -13.38
CA PHE A 223 -15.44 -0.04 -12.12
C PHE A 223 -16.74 0.07 -11.31
N ALA A 224 -17.40 1.24 -11.29
CA ALA A 224 -18.68 1.41 -10.61
C ALA A 224 -19.81 0.56 -11.24
N ASN A 225 -19.70 0.26 -12.53
CA ASN A 225 -20.58 -0.65 -13.27
C ASN A 225 -20.19 -2.14 -13.14
N SER A 226 -19.08 -2.49 -12.48
CA SER A 226 -18.71 -3.88 -12.20
C SER A 226 -19.39 -4.38 -10.91
N ASP A 227 -19.38 -5.69 -10.69
CA ASP A 227 -19.94 -6.30 -9.46
C ASP A 227 -18.98 -6.23 -8.27
N SER A 228 -17.67 -6.15 -8.55
CA SER A 228 -16.60 -6.13 -7.55
C SER A 228 -16.08 -4.72 -7.22
N GLY A 229 -16.55 -3.69 -7.94
CA GLY A 229 -15.96 -2.36 -7.90
C GLY A 229 -14.59 -2.35 -8.59
N GLY A 230 -13.61 -1.69 -7.99
CA GLY A 230 -12.24 -1.74 -8.46
C GLY A 230 -11.26 -0.79 -7.78
N LEU A 231 -10.02 -0.86 -8.26
CA LEU A 231 -8.88 -0.12 -7.80
C LEU A 231 -8.08 0.41 -9.00
N LEU A 232 -7.84 1.71 -9.01
CA LEU A 232 -6.99 2.37 -10.00
C LEU A 232 -5.79 2.97 -9.26
N ILE A 233 -4.58 2.51 -9.60
CA ILE A 233 -3.33 2.99 -9.00
C ILE A 233 -2.54 3.80 -10.03
N ILE A 234 -2.24 5.06 -9.71
CA ILE A 234 -1.43 5.95 -10.53
C ILE A 234 -0.04 6.08 -9.92
N GLY A 235 0.98 5.89 -10.76
CA GLY A 235 2.39 5.88 -10.37
C GLY A 235 3.02 4.48 -10.43
N ILE A 236 2.42 3.55 -11.19
CA ILE A 236 2.93 2.20 -11.45
C ILE A 236 2.88 1.96 -12.96
N ALA A 237 3.95 1.40 -13.53
CA ALA A 237 3.98 0.95 -14.91
C ALA A 237 3.80 -0.57 -14.99
N SER A 238 2.90 -1.01 -15.86
CA SER A 238 2.75 -2.41 -16.28
C SER A 238 3.60 -2.73 -17.50
N GLU A 239 3.98 -4.00 -17.64
CA GLU A 239 4.68 -4.58 -18.79
C GLU A 239 4.08 -5.94 -19.16
N LYS A 240 4.34 -6.41 -20.38
CA LYS A 240 3.83 -7.69 -20.86
C LYS A 240 4.67 -8.86 -20.32
N ASP A 241 4.01 -9.81 -19.67
CA ASP A 241 4.64 -11.07 -19.26
C ASP A 241 4.90 -12.02 -20.46
N SER A 242 5.49 -13.19 -20.19
CA SER A 242 5.76 -14.23 -21.20
C SER A 242 4.50 -14.81 -21.87
N SER A 243 3.32 -14.53 -21.33
CA SER A 243 2.01 -14.98 -21.83
C SER A 243 1.19 -13.85 -22.47
N GLY A 244 1.69 -12.61 -22.48
CA GLY A 244 1.03 -11.43 -23.06
C GLY A 244 0.05 -10.70 -22.13
N ASN A 245 0.04 -11.02 -20.83
CA ASN A 245 -0.76 -10.32 -19.82
C ASN A 245 -0.02 -9.06 -19.35
N ASP A 246 -0.76 -8.00 -19.00
CA ASP A 246 -0.18 -6.81 -18.38
C ASP A 246 0.05 -7.07 -16.88
N VAL A 247 1.31 -6.97 -16.45
CA VAL A 247 1.75 -7.23 -15.07
C VAL A 247 2.42 -5.97 -14.52
N LEU A 248 2.11 -5.61 -13.27
CA LEU A 248 2.63 -4.43 -12.59
C LEU A 248 4.14 -4.59 -12.35
N ALA A 249 4.97 -3.92 -13.17
CA ALA A 249 6.40 -4.20 -13.26
C ALA A 249 7.27 -3.30 -12.36
N ARG A 250 6.93 -2.00 -12.25
CA ARG A 250 7.73 -1.04 -11.44
C ARG A 250 6.95 0.17 -10.98
N MET A 251 7.42 0.76 -9.88
CA MET A 251 7.01 2.10 -9.45
C MET A 251 7.50 3.15 -10.45
N VAL A 252 6.61 4.08 -10.82
CA VAL A 252 6.93 5.32 -11.55
C VAL A 252 6.15 6.46 -10.89
N PRO A 253 6.49 6.87 -9.65
CA PRO A 253 5.66 7.79 -8.88
C PRO A 253 5.51 9.15 -9.56
N CYS A 254 4.34 9.77 -9.39
CA CYS A 254 4.09 11.12 -9.86
C CYS A 254 4.99 12.10 -9.11
N ARG A 255 5.32 13.25 -9.72
CA ARG A 255 6.08 14.31 -9.04
C ARG A 255 5.38 14.72 -7.75
N ARG A 256 6.13 14.77 -6.64
CA ARG A 256 5.59 15.14 -5.32
C ARG A 256 4.80 16.45 -5.37
N GLY A 257 3.58 16.44 -4.82
CA GLY A 257 2.65 17.56 -4.80
C GLY A 257 1.93 17.85 -6.13
N SER A 258 2.12 17.06 -7.18
CA SER A 258 1.43 17.26 -8.47
C SER A 258 -0.01 16.72 -8.51
N ILE A 259 -0.38 15.87 -7.55
CA ILE A 259 -1.72 15.28 -7.43
C ILE A 259 -2.56 16.13 -6.47
N HIS A 260 -3.81 16.41 -6.86
CA HIS A 260 -4.76 17.20 -6.07
C HIS A 260 -6.10 16.45 -6.00
N PRO A 261 -6.32 15.57 -5.00
CA PRO A 261 -7.49 14.67 -4.93
C PRO A 261 -8.83 15.38 -5.06
N GLN A 262 -8.95 16.60 -4.53
CA GLN A 262 -10.17 17.41 -4.60
C GLN A 262 -10.54 17.77 -6.04
N ARG A 263 -9.56 17.95 -6.94
CA ARG A 263 -9.81 18.19 -8.38
C ARG A 263 -10.28 16.92 -9.09
N TYR A 264 -9.72 15.76 -8.75
CA TYR A 264 -10.19 14.46 -9.26
C TYR A 264 -11.62 14.17 -8.80
N MET A 265 -11.93 14.39 -7.51
CA MET A 265 -13.30 14.31 -6.99
C MET A 265 -14.26 15.27 -7.69
N GLN A 266 -13.84 16.51 -7.99
CA GLN A 266 -14.69 17.45 -8.72
C GLN A 266 -14.99 16.97 -10.14
N ILE A 267 -13.98 16.46 -10.87
CA ILE A 267 -14.17 15.89 -12.22
C ILE A 267 -15.22 14.76 -12.21
N LEU A 268 -15.18 13.89 -11.20
CA LEU A 268 -16.13 12.79 -11.08
C LEU A 268 -17.54 13.27 -10.74
N ARG A 269 -17.70 14.26 -9.85
CA ARG A 269 -19.01 14.90 -9.57
C ARG A 269 -19.61 15.59 -10.79
N ASP A 270 -18.77 16.23 -11.61
CA ASP A 270 -19.22 16.92 -12.81
C ASP A 270 -19.66 15.92 -13.90
N ARG A 271 -18.89 14.83 -14.06
CA ARG A 271 -19.02 13.89 -15.20
C ARG A 271 -19.80 12.61 -14.93
N VAL A 272 -19.68 11.99 -13.75
CA VAL A 272 -20.27 10.68 -13.47
C VAL A 272 -21.63 10.86 -12.80
N VAL A 273 -22.65 10.16 -13.30
CA VAL A 273 -24.01 10.15 -12.77
C VAL A 273 -24.56 8.72 -12.70
N PRO A 274 -25.11 8.25 -11.58
CA PRO A 274 -25.13 8.94 -10.27
C PRO A 274 -23.72 9.11 -9.68
N PRO A 275 -23.55 9.93 -8.61
CA PRO A 275 -22.29 9.99 -7.88
C PRO A 275 -21.93 8.60 -7.32
N VAL A 276 -20.67 8.19 -7.44
CA VAL A 276 -20.19 6.90 -6.91
C VAL A 276 -20.15 6.96 -5.38
N GLU A 277 -20.91 6.10 -4.72
CA GLU A 277 -20.97 6.04 -3.27
C GLU A 277 -19.72 5.37 -2.69
N GLY A 278 -19.23 5.87 -1.55
CA GLY A 278 -18.07 5.29 -0.84
C GLY A 278 -16.71 5.41 -1.55
N LEU A 279 -16.64 6.07 -2.71
CA LEU A 279 -15.41 6.35 -3.47
C LEU A 279 -14.33 7.02 -2.60
N ARG A 280 -13.08 6.54 -2.69
CA ARG A 280 -11.92 7.14 -2.00
C ARG A 280 -10.79 7.46 -2.97
N ILE A 281 -10.07 8.55 -2.71
CA ILE A 281 -8.89 8.97 -3.48
C ILE A 281 -7.82 9.41 -2.47
N ASP A 282 -6.79 8.59 -2.31
CA ASP A 282 -5.65 8.89 -1.43
C ASP A 282 -4.39 9.18 -2.24
N VAL A 283 -3.47 9.91 -1.63
CA VAL A 283 -2.11 10.14 -2.15
C VAL A 283 -1.12 9.61 -1.13
N VAL A 284 -0.34 8.64 -1.56
CA VAL A 284 0.62 7.90 -0.74
C VAL A 284 2.01 8.41 -1.11
N PRO A 285 2.72 9.10 -0.19
CA PRO A 285 4.10 9.51 -0.44
C PRO A 285 5.02 8.29 -0.47
N VAL A 286 5.93 8.25 -1.43
CA VAL A 286 6.99 7.24 -1.57
C VAL A 286 8.30 7.94 -1.93
N ASP A 287 9.46 7.36 -1.66
CA ASP A 287 10.77 8.03 -1.72
C ASP A 287 10.95 9.03 -2.88
N SER A 288 10.69 8.59 -4.11
CA SER A 288 10.87 9.35 -5.35
C SER A 288 9.68 10.23 -5.80
N GLY A 289 8.54 10.20 -5.11
CA GLY A 289 7.37 11.00 -5.49
C GLY A 289 6.11 10.67 -4.70
N ASP A 290 4.97 10.65 -5.40
CA ASP A 290 3.64 10.36 -4.86
C ASP A 290 2.94 9.31 -5.73
N VAL A 291 2.23 8.37 -5.10
CA VAL A 291 1.32 7.41 -5.75
C VAL A 291 -0.11 7.84 -5.46
N MET A 292 -1.00 7.87 -6.45
CA MET A 292 -2.44 8.04 -6.19
C MET A 292 -3.12 6.69 -6.21
N VAL A 293 -4.03 6.45 -5.25
CA VAL A 293 -4.91 5.27 -5.28
C VAL A 293 -6.36 5.73 -5.26
N VAL A 294 -7.15 5.22 -6.20
CA VAL A 294 -8.59 5.47 -6.30
C VAL A 294 -9.29 4.15 -6.07
N TYR A 295 -10.05 4.07 -4.97
CA TYR A 295 -10.83 2.91 -4.61
C TYR A 295 -12.31 3.14 -4.90
N ILE A 296 -12.86 2.31 -5.78
CA ILE A 296 -14.25 2.27 -6.21
C ILE A 296 -14.88 1.05 -5.53
N PRO A 297 -15.72 1.21 -4.49
CA PRO A 297 -16.41 0.06 -3.91
C PRO A 297 -17.51 -0.47 -4.85
N PRO A 298 -17.93 -1.74 -4.71
CA PRO A 298 -19.13 -2.26 -5.34
C PRO A 298 -20.33 -1.32 -5.15
N GLN A 299 -21.12 -1.11 -6.19
CA GLN A 299 -22.31 -0.26 -6.17
C GLN A 299 -23.58 -1.12 -6.24
N PRO A 300 -24.68 -0.75 -5.56
CA PRO A 300 -25.97 -1.44 -5.70
C PRO A 300 -26.46 -1.48 -7.14
N GLU A 301 -27.09 -2.59 -7.56
CA GLU A 301 -27.65 -2.72 -8.92
C GLU A 301 -28.75 -1.70 -9.21
N GLU A 302 -29.49 -1.28 -8.18
CA GLU A 302 -30.60 -0.33 -8.30
C GLU A 302 -30.17 1.07 -8.75
N ILE A 303 -28.88 1.41 -8.60
CA ILE A 303 -28.30 2.69 -9.04
C ILE A 303 -27.41 2.56 -10.29
N LYS A 304 -27.21 1.33 -10.80
CA LYS A 304 -26.55 1.11 -12.08
C LYS A 304 -27.53 1.37 -13.25
N PRO A 305 -27.03 1.78 -14.44
CA PRO A 305 -25.64 1.99 -14.75
C PRO A 305 -25.15 3.42 -14.48
N PHE A 306 -23.88 3.54 -14.11
CA PHE A 306 -23.13 4.79 -14.04
C PHE A 306 -22.80 5.30 -15.45
N ILE A 307 -23.20 6.54 -15.70
CA ILE A 307 -23.09 7.25 -16.98
C ILE A 307 -22.01 8.31 -16.88
N VAL A 308 -21.19 8.45 -17.91
CA VAL A 308 -20.22 9.54 -18.06
C VAL A 308 -20.75 10.58 -19.04
N LYS A 309 -20.87 11.83 -18.60
CA LYS A 309 -21.22 12.97 -19.45
C LYS A 309 -20.09 13.35 -20.39
N GLY A 310 -20.48 13.62 -21.63
CA GLY A 310 -19.61 13.84 -22.77
C GLY A 310 -19.34 12.56 -23.56
N ALA A 311 -18.78 12.71 -24.75
CA ALA A 311 -18.10 11.63 -25.47
C ALA A 311 -16.92 12.20 -26.26
N MET A 312 -15.91 11.36 -26.51
CA MET A 312 -14.79 11.71 -27.40
C MET A 312 -15.22 11.63 -28.87
N ILE A 313 -15.18 12.75 -29.58
CA ILE A 313 -15.41 12.85 -31.02
C ILE A 313 -14.11 13.33 -31.66
N GLY A 314 -13.35 12.39 -32.24
CA GLY A 314 -11.96 12.62 -32.63
C GLY A 314 -11.12 12.98 -31.40
N SER A 315 -10.49 14.16 -31.42
CA SER A 315 -9.67 14.67 -30.31
C SER A 315 -10.42 15.62 -29.35
N LYS A 316 -11.72 15.84 -29.52
CA LYS A 316 -12.51 16.76 -28.69
C LYS A 316 -13.60 16.03 -27.90
N VAL A 317 -13.81 16.44 -26.66
CA VAL A 317 -14.99 16.03 -25.89
C VAL A 317 -16.19 16.87 -26.33
N SER A 318 -17.29 16.22 -26.68
CA SER A 318 -18.58 16.86 -26.97
C SER A 318 -19.55 16.63 -25.83
N GLY A 319 -20.04 17.71 -25.20
CA GLY A 319 -20.92 17.64 -24.02
C GLY A 319 -22.34 17.14 -24.27
N SER A 320 -22.79 17.08 -25.54
CA SER A 320 -24.14 16.65 -25.92
C SER A 320 -24.33 15.12 -25.95
N PHE A 321 -23.28 14.36 -25.63
CA PHE A 321 -23.25 12.91 -25.66
C PHE A 321 -23.00 12.36 -24.26
N PHE A 322 -23.19 11.06 -24.09
CA PHE A 322 -22.78 10.33 -22.89
C PHE A 322 -22.21 8.97 -23.30
N SER A 323 -21.52 8.32 -22.36
CA SER A 323 -21.12 6.91 -22.47
C SER A 323 -21.52 6.16 -21.22
N ILE A 324 -21.74 4.84 -21.38
CA ILE A 324 -21.94 3.92 -20.26
C ILE A 324 -20.79 2.91 -20.30
N PRO A 325 -19.69 3.15 -19.57
CA PRO A 325 -18.52 2.29 -19.61
C PRO A 325 -18.74 1.02 -18.78
N HIS A 326 -18.36 -0.12 -19.33
CA HIS A 326 -18.34 -1.42 -18.66
C HIS A 326 -16.96 -2.05 -18.81
N ARG A 327 -16.63 -2.97 -17.90
CA ARG A 327 -15.48 -3.87 -18.04
C ARG A 327 -15.86 -5.23 -18.60
N ARG A 328 -14.85 -5.98 -19.00
CA ARG A 328 -14.87 -7.44 -19.08
C ARG A 328 -13.42 -7.94 -19.08
N GLY A 329 -12.95 -8.48 -17.96
CA GLY A 329 -11.50 -8.60 -17.74
C GLY A 329 -10.84 -7.22 -17.71
N SER A 330 -9.61 -7.10 -18.20
CA SER A 330 -8.88 -5.83 -18.32
C SER A 330 -9.53 -4.82 -19.28
N ASP A 331 -10.35 -5.27 -20.23
CA ASP A 331 -10.88 -4.44 -21.31
C ASP A 331 -12.08 -3.59 -20.90
N LYS A 332 -12.11 -2.35 -21.40
CA LYS A 332 -13.22 -1.40 -21.24
C LYS A 332 -13.98 -1.23 -22.54
N TRP A 333 -15.30 -1.29 -22.48
CA TRP A 333 -16.21 -1.12 -23.61
C TRP A 333 -17.39 -0.20 -23.22
N ALA A 334 -18.01 0.47 -24.20
CA ALA A 334 -19.19 1.29 -23.97
C ALA A 334 -20.46 0.52 -24.36
N MET A 335 -21.53 0.64 -23.56
CA MET A 335 -22.83 0.06 -23.90
C MET A 335 -23.32 0.59 -25.26
N SER A 336 -23.81 -0.31 -26.12
CA SER A 336 -24.27 0.07 -27.46
C SER A 336 -25.61 0.84 -27.41
N PRO A 337 -25.91 1.69 -28.41
CA PRO A 337 -27.18 2.41 -28.49
C PRO A 337 -28.41 1.49 -28.45
N GLU A 338 -28.32 0.28 -29.01
CA GLU A 338 -29.39 -0.72 -29.05
C GLU A 338 -29.68 -1.29 -27.66
N ALA A 339 -28.64 -1.53 -26.86
CA ALA A 339 -28.79 -1.97 -25.47
C ALA A 339 -29.40 -0.87 -24.59
N VAL A 340 -28.92 0.38 -24.73
CA VAL A 340 -29.52 1.56 -24.05
C VAL A 340 -31.00 1.72 -24.42
N HIS A 341 -31.33 1.65 -25.72
CA HIS A 341 -32.71 1.72 -26.19
C HIS A 341 -33.57 0.59 -25.61
N SER A 342 -33.04 -0.64 -25.55
CA SER A 342 -33.74 -1.80 -25.01
C SER A 342 -34.07 -1.62 -23.51
N MET A 343 -33.13 -1.11 -22.72
CA MET A 343 -33.36 -0.77 -21.30
C MET A 343 -34.47 0.29 -21.14
N LEU A 344 -34.43 1.35 -21.95
CA LEU A 344 -35.44 2.42 -21.91
C LEU A 344 -36.85 1.92 -22.29
N VAL A 345 -36.97 1.03 -23.28
CA VAL A 345 -38.25 0.42 -23.67
C VAL A 345 -38.77 -0.51 -22.57
N ALA A 346 -37.90 -1.32 -21.95
CA ALA A 346 -38.28 -2.17 -20.82
C ALA A 346 -38.81 -1.34 -19.63
N ALA A 347 -38.06 -0.30 -19.23
CA ALA A 347 -38.46 0.61 -18.15
C ALA A 347 -39.81 1.30 -18.43
N ARG A 348 -39.99 1.86 -19.63
CA ARG A 348 -41.27 2.47 -20.06
C ARG A 348 -42.44 1.49 -20.01
N THR A 349 -42.22 0.23 -20.35
CA THR A 349 -43.25 -0.81 -20.33
C THR A 349 -43.68 -1.13 -18.89
N VAL A 350 -42.72 -1.27 -17.97
CA VAL A 350 -42.99 -1.51 -16.54
C VAL A 350 -43.70 -0.31 -15.88
N LEU A 351 -43.26 0.92 -16.18
CA LEU A 351 -43.87 2.15 -15.63
C LEU A 351 -45.33 2.31 -16.09
N ARG A 352 -45.62 2.10 -17.38
CA ARG A 352 -46.99 2.14 -17.92
C ARG A 352 -47.88 1.06 -17.30
N GLY A 353 -47.36 -0.15 -17.10
CA GLY A 353 -48.08 -1.23 -16.42
C GLY A 353 -48.40 -0.97 -14.94
N ARG A 354 -47.75 0.02 -14.31
CA ARG A 354 -47.98 0.43 -12.92
C ARG A 354 -48.74 1.75 -12.77
N GLY A 355 -49.20 2.37 -13.87
CA GLY A 355 -49.91 3.65 -13.83
C GLY A 355 -49.05 4.85 -13.45
N ALA A 356 -47.72 4.78 -13.64
CA ALA A 356 -46.84 5.91 -13.40
C ALA A 356 -47.00 7.00 -14.48
N VAL A 357 -46.91 8.26 -14.04
CA VAL A 357 -47.00 9.47 -14.88
C VAL A 357 -45.82 9.51 -15.88
N ASP A 358 -46.04 10.09 -17.07
CA ASP A 358 -45.01 10.19 -18.10
C ASP A 358 -43.88 11.14 -17.64
N PRO A 359 -42.59 10.74 -17.66
CA PRO A 359 -41.48 11.62 -17.28
C PRO A 359 -41.34 12.88 -18.13
N SER A 360 -42.07 13.01 -19.25
CA SER A 360 -42.10 14.23 -20.05
C SER A 360 -43.05 15.33 -19.50
N GLU A 361 -43.76 15.06 -18.40
CA GLU A 361 -44.60 16.04 -17.67
C GLU A 361 -43.89 16.69 -16.46
N VAL A 362 -42.57 16.48 -16.30
CA VAL A 362 -41.71 17.01 -15.21
C VAL A 362 -40.50 17.75 -15.76
#